data_AF-A0ABD0QRL0-F1
#
_entry.id   AF-A0ABD0QRL0-F1
#
_cell.length_a   1.000
_cell.length_b   1.000
_cell.length_c   1.000
_cell.angle_alpha   90.00
_cell.angle_beta   90.00
_cell.angle_gamma   90.00
#
_symmetry.space_group_name_H-M   'P 1'
#
loop_
_entity.id
_entity.type
_entity.pdbx_description
1 polymer ?
#
loop_
_entity_poly.entity_id
_entity_poly.type
_entity_poly.pdbx_seq_one_letter_code
_entity_poly.pdbx_strand_id
1 'polypeptide(L)'
;CQTMIANSLSVAVALADDVDSHIIPFSDFGKGLIKKCKTSPDAFIQLALQLAHYRDKGKFCLTYEASMTRLFREGRTETVRSCTMESCDFVRAMIGNKTVPYQK
;
A
#
# COMPACT_ATOMS: atom_id res chain seq x y z
N CYS A 1 -30.52 -23.51 18.85
CA CYS A 1 -29.22 -22.88 19.18
C CYS A 1 -28.03 -23.63 18.59
N GLN A 2 -27.87 -24.94 18.82
CA GLN A 2 -26.72 -25.72 18.31
C GLN A 2 -26.57 -25.68 16.78
N THR A 3 -27.67 -25.82 16.03
CA THR A 3 -27.66 -25.71 14.56
C THR A 3 -27.17 -24.35 14.07
N MET A 4 -27.58 -23.25 14.73
CA MET A 4 -27.14 -21.90 14.35
C MET A 4 -25.64 -21.72 14.61
N ILE A 5 -25.13 -22.24 15.73
CA ILE A 5 -23.70 -22.21 16.06
C ILE A 5 -22.90 -22.98 15.00
N ALA A 6 -23.35 -24.19 14.63
CA ALA A 6 -22.70 -25.00 13.61
C ALA A 6 -22.68 -24.30 12.25
N ASN A 7 -23.79 -23.68 11.85
CA ASN A 7 -23.88 -22.92 10.60
C ASN A 7 -22.93 -21.71 10.60
N SER A 8 -22.91 -20.92 11.67
CA SER A 8 -22.01 -19.77 11.80
C SER A 8 -20.53 -20.20 11.78
N LEU A 9 -20.20 -21.33 12.41
CA LEU A 9 -18.84 -21.86 12.38
C LEU A 9 -18.44 -22.30 10.96
N SER A 10 -19.32 -22.99 10.25
CA SER A 10 -19.05 -23.41 8.86
C SER A 10 -18.77 -22.21 7.95
N VAL A 11 -19.51 -21.11 8.11
CA VAL A 11 -19.28 -19.87 7.37
C VAL A 11 -17.94 -19.24 7.75
N ALA A 12 -17.64 -19.16 9.06
CA ALA A 12 -16.41 -18.56 9.54
C ALA A 12 -15.16 -19.33 9.08
N VAL A 13 -15.20 -20.66 9.10
CA VAL A 13 -14.10 -21.51 8.62
C VAL A 13 -13.89 -21.31 7.12
N ALA A 14 -14.95 -21.36 6.31
CA ALA A 14 -14.84 -21.15 4.87
C ALA A 14 -14.26 -19.76 4.53
N LEU A 15 -14.64 -18.71 5.27
CA LEU A 15 -14.07 -17.37 5.09
C LEU A 15 -12.60 -17.28 5.54
N ALA A 16 -12.23 -17.97 6.60
CA ALA A 16 -10.85 -17.99 7.09
C ALA A 16 -9.93 -18.73 6.13
N ASP A 17 -10.39 -19.85 5.57
CA ASP A 17 -9.63 -20.68 4.64
C ASP A 17 -9.41 -20.01 3.26
N ASP A 18 -10.24 -19.03 2.89
CA ASP A 18 -10.11 -18.24 1.64
C ASP A 18 -9.12 -17.06 1.74
N VAL A 19 -8.54 -16.81 2.93
CA VAL A 19 -7.58 -15.72 3.14
C VAL A 19 -6.14 -16.21 2.88
N ASP A 20 -5.52 -15.68 1.83
CA ASP A 20 -4.07 -15.82 1.61
C ASP A 20 -3.29 -14.67 2.29
N SER A 21 -2.43 -14.98 3.26
CA SER A 21 -1.72 -14.00 4.08
C SER A 21 -0.22 -14.30 4.17
N HIS A 22 0.59 -13.34 3.73
CA HIS A 22 2.06 -13.43 3.75
C HIS A 22 2.65 -12.35 4.65
N ILE A 23 3.56 -12.74 5.54
CA ILE A 23 4.33 -11.81 6.39
C ILE A 23 5.76 -11.80 5.89
N ILE A 24 6.24 -10.61 5.48
CA ILE A 24 7.58 -10.43 4.92
C ILE A 24 8.37 -9.48 5.83
N PRO A 25 9.24 -10.00 6.71
CA PRO A 25 10.13 -9.17 7.51
C PRO A 25 11.21 -8.54 6.62
N PHE A 26 11.17 -7.22 6.45
CA PHE A 26 12.18 -6.48 5.71
C PHE A 26 13.26 -5.94 6.66
N SER A 27 14.52 -6.33 6.46
CA SER A 27 15.63 -5.99 7.38
C SER A 27 16.80 -5.24 6.74
N ASP A 28 16.78 -5.03 5.42
CA ASP A 28 17.89 -4.37 4.70
C ASP A 28 18.04 -2.90 5.12
N PHE A 29 16.93 -2.21 5.38
CA PHE A 29 16.92 -0.86 5.93
C PHE A 29 15.58 -0.51 6.58
N GLY A 30 15.50 0.69 7.17
CA GLY A 30 14.25 1.26 7.68
C GLY A 30 14.21 2.78 7.57
N LYS A 31 13.36 3.41 8.39
CA LYS A 31 13.14 4.87 8.38
C LYS A 31 14.43 5.71 8.46
N GLY A 32 15.49 5.17 9.07
CA GLY A 32 16.77 5.87 9.22
C GLY A 32 17.42 6.21 7.88
N LEU A 33 17.44 5.27 6.93
CA LEU A 33 17.99 5.51 5.60
C LEU A 33 17.08 6.43 4.78
N ILE A 34 15.77 6.17 4.80
CA ILE A 34 14.79 6.95 4.04
C ILE A 34 14.81 8.44 4.45
N LYS A 35 14.92 8.71 5.75
CA LYS A 35 15.00 10.09 6.26
C LYS A 35 16.29 10.81 5.85
N LYS A 36 17.41 10.10 5.62
CA LYS A 36 18.64 10.72 5.09
C LYS A 36 18.45 11.25 3.66
N CYS A 37 17.54 10.64 2.89
CA CYS A 37 17.12 11.12 1.57
C CYS A 37 16.10 12.26 1.63
N LYS A 38 15.77 12.78 2.82
CA LYS A 38 14.75 13.83 3.06
C LYS A 38 13.35 13.45 2.56
N THR A 39 13.02 12.16 2.61
CA THR A 39 11.73 11.63 2.18
C THR A 39 10.93 11.09 3.37
N SER A 40 9.60 11.21 3.32
CA SER A 40 8.74 10.53 4.29
C SER A 40 8.86 9.01 4.13
N PRO A 41 9.12 8.25 5.21
CA PRO A 41 9.14 6.78 5.16
C PRO A 41 7.83 6.18 4.63
N ASP A 42 6.70 6.79 4.98
CA ASP A 42 5.37 6.34 4.58
C ASP A 42 5.15 6.54 3.07
N ALA A 43 5.38 7.77 2.56
CA ALA A 43 5.29 8.06 1.12
C ALA A 43 6.28 7.21 0.29
N PHE A 44 7.47 6.92 0.82
CA PHE A 44 8.42 6.02 0.17
C PHE A 44 7.84 4.62 -0.04
N ILE A 45 7.22 4.04 0.99
CA ILE A 45 6.59 2.72 0.91
C ILE A 45 5.38 2.75 -0.04
N GLN A 46 4.57 3.81 -0.01
CA GLN A 46 3.44 3.95 -0.95
C GLN A 46 3.88 3.96 -2.42
N LEU A 47 4.95 4.70 -2.75
CA LEU A 47 5.51 4.70 -4.11
C LEU A 47 6.15 3.35 -4.48
N ALA A 48 6.82 2.70 -3.53
CA ALA A 48 7.35 1.35 -3.73
C ALA A 48 6.23 0.34 -4.02
N LEU A 49 5.08 0.46 -3.34
CA LEU A 49 3.90 -0.36 -3.58
C LEU A 49 3.28 -0.11 -4.96
N GLN A 50 3.18 1.16 -5.40
CA GLN A 50 2.76 1.48 -6.78
C GLN A 50 3.66 0.83 -7.82
N LEU A 51 4.99 0.91 -7.62
CA LEU A 51 5.97 0.30 -8.50
C LEU A 51 5.85 -1.23 -8.53
N ALA A 52 5.74 -1.86 -7.35
CA ALA A 52 5.60 -3.31 -7.24
C ALA A 52 4.32 -3.80 -7.91
N HIS A 53 3.18 -3.14 -7.67
CA HIS A 53 1.91 -3.48 -8.30
C HIS A 53 1.98 -3.33 -9.82
N TYR A 54 2.57 -2.23 -10.33
CA TYR A 54 2.70 -2.04 -11.77
C TYR A 54 3.62 -3.09 -12.41
N ARG A 55 4.69 -3.52 -11.74
CA ARG A 55 5.56 -4.61 -12.21
C ARG A 55 4.83 -5.95 -12.29
N ASP A 56 3.97 -6.24 -11.31
CA ASP A 56 3.22 -7.50 -11.27
C ASP A 56 2.03 -7.51 -12.26
N LYS A 57 1.27 -6.41 -12.35
CA LYS A 57 0.01 -6.35 -13.10
C LYS A 57 0.06 -5.61 -14.44
N GLY A 58 1.12 -4.85 -14.71
CA GLY A 58 1.27 -4.04 -15.93
C GLY A 58 0.30 -2.83 -16.01
N LYS A 59 -0.43 -2.52 -14.95
CA LYS A 59 -1.42 -1.44 -14.90
C LYS A 59 -1.46 -0.78 -13.52
N PHE A 60 -1.91 0.47 -13.50
CA PHE A 60 -2.18 1.20 -12.26
C PHE A 60 -3.55 0.83 -11.69
N CYS A 61 -3.71 0.97 -10.37
CA CYS A 61 -4.96 0.74 -9.67
C CYS A 61 -5.22 1.83 -8.63
N LEU A 62 -6.50 2.12 -8.38
CA LEU A 62 -6.89 3.07 -7.34
C LEU A 62 -6.46 2.52 -5.98
N THR A 63 -5.62 3.29 -5.29
CA THR A 63 -5.04 2.88 -4.01
C THR A 63 -5.65 3.71 -2.89
N TYR A 64 -6.11 3.02 -1.86
CA TYR A 64 -6.65 3.60 -0.64
C TYR A 64 -5.57 3.59 0.44
N GLU A 65 -5.32 4.74 1.03
CA GLU A 65 -4.48 4.90 2.21
C GLU A 65 -5.28 5.63 3.29
N ALA A 66 -5.36 5.04 4.48
CA ALA A 66 -6.08 5.65 5.59
C ALA A 66 -5.22 6.77 6.22
N SER A 67 -5.77 7.98 6.29
CA SER A 67 -5.16 9.10 7.01
C SER A 67 -6.03 9.51 8.19
N MET A 68 -5.44 9.63 9.36
CA MET A 68 -6.16 9.93 10.60
C MET A 68 -6.63 11.40 10.64
N THR A 69 -7.89 11.62 11.03
CA THR A 69 -8.47 12.98 11.18
C THR A 69 -8.65 13.38 12.65
N ARG A 70 -7.79 12.85 13.53
CA ARG A 70 -7.85 13.02 15.00
C ARG A 70 -7.74 14.47 15.51
N LEU A 71 -7.42 15.43 14.64
CA LEU A 71 -7.47 16.86 14.94
C LEU A 71 -8.91 17.38 15.10
N PHE A 72 -9.90 16.64 14.60
CA PHE A 72 -11.31 17.00 14.70
C PHE A 72 -12.02 16.13 15.75
N ARG A 73 -13.02 16.69 16.43
CA ARG A 73 -13.85 15.95 17.39
C ARG A 73 -14.58 14.81 16.66
N GLU A 74 -14.50 13.60 17.21
CA GLU A 74 -14.98 12.36 16.58
C GLU A 74 -14.32 12.03 15.22
N GLY A 75 -13.19 12.65 14.89
CA GLY A 75 -12.43 12.36 13.67
C GLY A 75 -11.97 10.90 13.62
N ARG A 76 -12.29 10.22 12.51
CA ARG A 76 -11.88 8.85 12.20
C ARG A 76 -10.73 8.88 11.18
N THR A 77 -11.06 8.66 9.92
CA THR A 77 -10.12 8.54 8.82
C THR A 77 -10.63 9.25 7.58
N GLU A 78 -9.73 9.80 6.78
CA GLU A 78 -9.96 10.21 5.39
C GLU A 78 -9.09 9.33 4.46
N THR A 79 -9.37 9.36 3.17
CA THR A 79 -8.68 8.63 2.12
C THR A 79 -7.60 9.49 1.48
N VAL A 80 -6.35 9.06 1.59
CA VAL A 80 -5.29 9.50 0.69
C VAL A 80 -5.30 8.58 -0.53
N ARG A 81 -5.26 9.17 -1.74
CA ARG A 81 -5.23 8.43 -3.01
C ARG A 81 -3.81 8.43 -3.55
N SER A 82 -3.03 7.42 -3.18
CA SER A 82 -1.59 7.37 -3.48
C SER A 82 -1.29 7.17 -4.98
N CYS A 83 -2.26 6.66 -5.76
CA CYS A 83 -2.18 6.58 -7.22
C CYS A 83 -2.52 7.94 -7.86
N THR A 84 -1.52 8.83 -7.90
CA THR A 84 -1.57 10.14 -8.61
C THR A 84 -0.87 10.08 -9.96
N MET A 85 -1.00 11.13 -10.78
CA MET A 85 -0.27 11.24 -12.05
C MET A 85 1.26 11.21 -11.82
N GLU A 86 1.75 11.92 -10.80
CA GLU A 86 3.17 11.98 -10.44
C GLU A 86 3.70 10.60 -10.02
N SER A 87 2.90 9.85 -9.25
CA SER A 87 3.26 8.47 -8.88
C SER A 87 3.34 7.56 -10.11
N CYS A 88 2.43 7.73 -11.07
CA CYS A 88 2.41 6.95 -12.30
C CYS A 88 3.63 7.28 -13.17
N ASP A 89 3.99 8.55 -13.27
CA ASP A 89 5.13 9.00 -14.06
C ASP A 89 6.46 8.56 -13.45
N PHE A 90 6.58 8.61 -12.11
CA PHE A 90 7.70 8.00 -11.39
C PHE A 90 7.82 6.50 -11.70
N VAL A 91 6.72 5.75 -11.61
CA VAL A 91 6.73 4.31 -11.89
C VAL A 91 7.12 4.04 -13.34
N ARG A 92 6.55 4.78 -14.31
CA ARG A 92 6.91 4.65 -15.73
C ARG A 92 8.39 4.93 -15.96
N ALA A 93 8.96 5.96 -15.33
CA ALA A 93 10.38 6.28 -15.41
C ALA A 93 11.27 5.17 -14.82
N MET A 94 10.81 4.50 -13.76
CA MET A 94 11.52 3.37 -13.14
C MET A 94 11.43 2.07 -13.95
N ILE A 95 10.47 1.96 -14.88
CA ILE A 95 10.29 0.81 -15.78
C ILE A 95 10.95 1.04 -17.14
N GLY A 96 10.94 2.27 -17.64
CA GLY A 96 11.56 2.63 -18.91
C GLY A 96 13.09 2.74 -18.79
N ASN A 97 13.83 2.20 -19.75
CA ASN A 97 15.29 2.39 -19.88
C ASN A 97 15.71 3.82 -20.28
N LYS A 98 14.80 4.81 -20.19
CA LYS A 98 15.12 6.21 -20.49
C LYS A 98 15.46 6.90 -19.18
N THR A 99 16.76 7.05 -18.92
CA THR A 99 17.26 8.03 -17.95
C THR A 99 16.74 9.41 -18.38
N VAL A 100 15.68 9.89 -17.73
CA VAL A 100 15.32 11.31 -17.81
C VAL A 100 16.47 12.07 -17.16
N PRO A 101 17.13 13.01 -17.87
CA PRO A 101 18.19 13.82 -17.28
C PRO A 101 17.68 14.49 -16.01
N TYR A 102 18.50 14.48 -14.96
CA TYR A 102 18.22 15.20 -13.72
C TYR A 102 17.86 16.66 -14.04
N GLN A 103 16.59 17.02 -13.86
CA GLN A 103 16.16 18.42 -13.98
C GLN A 103 16.34 19.09 -12.61
N LYS A 104 17.18 20.14 -12.60
CA LYS A 104 17.45 20.99 -11.44
C LYS A 104 16.24 21.82 -11.07
#